data_AF-A0A2T0BD82-F1
#
_entry.id   AF-A0A2T0BD82-F1
#
_cell.length_a   1.000
_cell.length_b   1.000
_cell.length_c   1.000
_cell.angle_alpha   90.00
_cell.angle_beta   90.00
_cell.angle_gamma   90.00
#
_symmetry.space_group_name_H-M   'P 1'
#
loop_
_entity.id
_entity.type
_entity.pdbx_description
1 polymer ?
#
loop_
_entity_poly.entity_id
_entity_poly.type
_entity_poly.pdbx_seq_one_letter_code
_entity_poly.pdbx_strand_id
1 'polypeptide(L)'
;MKITILSNDRDTYDFIEFAKLKLSKDSMFIELKESPVTFKSNDFIIKESYLNNYINDGQDIYSIIRFGDEKRVKYTKNALDTSVEEHDEILSNEAFIENLKDSTFNIIF
;
A
#
# COMPACT_ATOMS: atom_id res chain seq x y z
N MET A 1 9.23 26.98 -10.35
CA MET A 1 8.47 26.60 -11.56
C MET A 1 7.01 26.50 -11.16
N LYS A 2 6.13 27.35 -11.69
CA LYS A 2 4.71 27.40 -11.29
C LYS A 2 3.90 26.80 -12.43
N ILE A 3 3.36 25.60 -12.23
CA ILE A 3 2.48 24.95 -13.22
C ILE A 3 1.09 25.53 -13.00
N THR A 4 0.66 26.41 -13.89
CA THR A 4 -0.72 26.90 -13.93
C THR A 4 -1.49 26.01 -14.88
N ILE A 5 -2.37 25.17 -14.34
CA ILE A 5 -3.30 24.34 -15.12
C ILE A 5 -4.57 25.17 -15.32
N LEU A 6 -4.82 25.58 -16.57
CA LEU A 6 -6.08 26.21 -16.97
C LEU A 6 -7.05 25.10 -17.39
N SER A 7 -8.02 24.81 -16.53
CA SER A 7 -9.20 24.01 -16.86
C SER A 7 -10.32 24.96 -17.27
N ASN A 8 -10.89 24.78 -18.46
CA ASN A 8 -12.06 25.55 -18.94
C ASN A 8 -13.38 25.13 -18.27
N ASP A 9 -13.33 24.25 -17.29
CA ASP A 9 -14.50 23.70 -16.62
C ASP A 9 -14.59 24.25 -15.19
N ARG A 10 -15.00 25.52 -15.11
CA ARG A 10 -15.24 26.22 -13.85
C ARG A 10 -16.27 25.49 -13.00
N ASP A 11 -17.28 24.91 -13.63
CA ASP A 11 -18.34 24.18 -12.94
C ASP A 11 -17.78 22.92 -12.27
N THR A 12 -16.87 22.20 -12.93
CA THR A 12 -16.15 21.07 -12.32
C THR A 12 -15.22 21.52 -11.20
N TYR A 13 -14.50 22.63 -11.34
CA TYR A 13 -13.67 23.17 -10.25
C TYR A 13 -14.52 23.55 -9.03
N ASP A 14 -15.60 24.28 -9.24
CA ASP A 14 -16.52 24.74 -8.19
C ASP A 14 -17.23 23.54 -7.53
N PHE A 15 -17.59 22.51 -8.30
CA PHE A 15 -18.15 21.26 -7.77
C PHE A 15 -17.16 20.50 -6.88
N ILE A 16 -15.90 20.35 -7.31
CA ILE A 16 -14.86 19.67 -6.54
C ILE A 16 -14.56 20.45 -5.25
N GLU A 17 -14.40 21.76 -5.32
CA GLU A 17 -14.14 22.59 -4.13
C GLU A 17 -15.34 22.60 -3.17
N PHE A 18 -16.57 22.64 -3.69
CA PHE A 18 -17.76 22.49 -2.88
C PHE A 18 -17.82 21.13 -2.18
N ALA A 19 -17.52 20.03 -2.89
CA ALA A 19 -17.48 18.69 -2.31
C ALA A 19 -16.42 18.56 -1.21
N LYS A 20 -15.21 19.09 -1.43
CA LYS A 20 -14.15 19.15 -0.40
C LYS A 20 -14.57 19.94 0.83
N LEU A 21 -15.15 21.13 0.63
CA LEU A 21 -15.63 21.97 1.72
C LEU A 21 -16.74 21.27 2.51
N LYS A 22 -17.67 20.60 1.83
CA LYS A 22 -18.73 19.83 2.47
C LYS A 22 -18.16 18.67 3.29
N LEU A 23 -17.26 17.86 2.72
CA LEU A 23 -16.59 16.76 3.42
C LEU A 23 -15.81 17.24 4.65
N SER A 24 -15.06 18.34 4.52
CA SER A 24 -14.25 18.91 5.62
C SER A 24 -15.08 19.48 6.78
N LYS A 25 -16.30 19.94 6.49
CA LYS A 25 -17.24 20.51 7.47
C LYS A 25 -18.24 19.48 7.99
N ASP A 26 -18.25 18.28 7.42
CA ASP A 26 -19.15 17.23 7.83
C ASP A 26 -18.62 16.57 9.11
N SER A 27 -19.34 16.79 10.21
CA SER A 27 -19.03 16.22 11.52
C SER A 27 -19.06 14.69 11.54
N MET A 28 -19.64 14.06 10.51
CA MET A 28 -19.64 12.61 10.34
C MET A 28 -18.22 12.02 10.28
N PHE A 29 -17.21 12.80 9.88
CA PHE A 29 -15.82 12.34 9.78
C PHE A 29 -14.92 12.79 10.96
N ILE A 30 -15.42 13.64 11.87
CA ILE A 30 -14.62 14.22 12.97
C ILE A 30 -14.30 13.17 14.06
N GLU A 31 -15.16 12.18 14.23
CA GLU A 31 -15.00 11.11 15.25
C GLU A 31 -14.63 9.75 14.66
N LEU A 32 -14.43 9.67 13.33
CA LEU A 32 -14.01 8.42 12.72
C LEU A 32 -12.53 8.20 13.02
N LYS A 33 -12.24 7.11 13.73
CA LYS A 33 -10.87 6.61 13.85
C LYS A 33 -10.34 6.34 12.44
N GLU A 34 -9.12 6.80 12.18
CA GLU A 34 -8.39 6.46 10.96
C GLU A 34 -8.41 4.93 10.81
N SER A 35 -8.97 4.47 9.69
CA SER A 35 -8.89 3.07 9.30
C SER A 35 -7.74 2.94 8.32
N PRO A 36 -6.76 2.06 8.58
CA PRO A 36 -5.69 1.81 7.64
C PRO A 36 -6.29 1.20 6.36
N VAL A 37 -6.26 1.96 5.27
CA VAL A 37 -6.65 1.44 3.95
C VAL A 37 -5.46 0.66 3.39
N THR A 38 -5.61 -0.66 3.31
CA THR A 38 -4.61 -1.54 2.69
C THR A 38 -4.90 -1.67 1.21
N PHE A 39 -4.09 -1.00 0.38
CA PHE A 39 -4.05 -1.25 -1.05
C PHE A 39 -3.05 -2.38 -1.32
N LYS A 40 -3.31 -3.24 -2.31
CA LYS A 40 -2.34 -4.27 -2.76
C LYS A 40 -0.96 -3.67 -3.10
N SER A 41 -0.92 -2.42 -3.56
CA SER A 41 0.31 -1.66 -3.81
C SER A 41 1.16 -1.44 -2.56
N ASN A 42 0.57 -1.46 -1.36
CA ASN A 42 1.29 -1.24 -0.11
C ASN A 42 2.25 -2.41 0.16
N ASP A 43 1.84 -3.66 -0.10
CA ASP A 43 2.71 -4.82 0.08
C ASP A 43 3.92 -4.78 -0.86
N PHE A 44 3.71 -4.32 -2.10
CA PHE A 44 4.80 -4.08 -3.04
C PHE A 44 5.74 -2.97 -2.55
N ILE A 45 5.20 -1.83 -2.07
CA ILE A 45 6.03 -0.75 -1.52
C ILE A 45 6.83 -1.22 -0.30
N ILE A 46 6.23 -2.02 0.57
CA ILE A 46 6.90 -2.60 1.73
C ILE A 46 8.03 -3.53 1.28
N LYS A 47 7.78 -4.41 0.29
CA LYS A 47 8.79 -5.29 -0.29
C LYS A 47 9.97 -4.50 -0.86
N GLU A 48 9.69 -3.52 -1.72
CA GLU A 48 10.75 -2.70 -2.33
C GLU A 48 11.51 -1.88 -1.28
N SER A 49 10.83 -1.35 -0.26
CA SER A 49 11.49 -0.62 0.82
C SER A 49 12.41 -1.52 1.65
N TYR A 50 11.98 -2.77 1.89
CA TYR A 50 12.77 -3.78 2.58
C TYR A 50 14.02 -4.16 1.78
N LEU A 51 13.86 -4.51 0.49
CA LEU A 51 14.96 -4.93 -0.37
C LEU A 51 16.00 -3.83 -0.62
N ASN A 52 15.56 -2.58 -0.69
CA ASN A 52 16.44 -1.44 -0.94
C ASN A 52 16.97 -0.76 0.34
N ASN A 53 16.74 -1.35 1.52
CA ASN A 53 17.14 -0.80 2.82
C ASN A 53 16.66 0.65 3.06
N TYR A 54 15.45 0.98 2.58
CA TYR A 54 14.81 2.28 2.83
C TYR A 54 14.11 2.35 4.19
N ILE A 55 14.17 1.28 4.97
CA ILE A 55 13.71 1.27 6.37
C ILE A 55 14.76 2.01 7.20
N ASN A 56 14.39 3.18 7.73
CA ASN A 56 15.29 4.03 8.51
C ASN A 56 15.93 3.25 9.68
N ASP A 57 17.19 3.59 10.00
CA ASP A 57 17.88 3.05 11.17
C ASP A 57 17.05 3.20 12.44
N GLY A 58 16.70 2.07 13.07
CA GLY A 58 15.89 1.99 14.28
C GLY A 58 14.41 1.68 14.06
N GLN A 59 13.93 1.57 12.82
CA GLN A 59 12.61 1.03 12.51
C GLN A 59 12.71 -0.44 12.11
N ASP A 60 11.86 -1.27 12.70
CA ASP A 60 11.77 -2.69 12.37
C ASP A 60 10.67 -2.92 11.32
N ILE A 61 10.83 -3.88 10.42
CA ILE A 61 9.80 -4.23 9.42
C ILE A 61 8.46 -4.58 10.10
N TYR A 62 8.52 -5.20 11.28
CA TYR A 62 7.36 -5.48 12.13
C TYR A 62 6.66 -4.20 12.63
N SER A 63 7.39 -3.08 12.75
CA SER A 63 6.81 -1.78 13.13
C SER A 63 6.04 -1.11 11.99
N ILE A 64 6.41 -1.40 10.74
CA ILE A 64 5.77 -0.88 9.52
C ILE A 64 4.49 -1.69 9.20
N ILE A 65 4.54 -3.01 9.41
CA ILE A 65 3.45 -3.94 9.11
C ILE A 65 2.37 -3.96 10.22
N ARG A 66 2.46 -3.04 11.21
CA ARG A 66 1.59 -2.95 12.41
C ARG A 66 0.07 -2.98 12.20
N PHE A 67 -0.42 -2.82 10.97
CA PHE A 67 -1.85 -2.71 10.69
C PHE A 67 -2.30 -3.74 9.66
N GLY A 68 -2.97 -4.79 10.13
CA GLY A 68 -3.71 -5.75 9.30
C GLY A 68 -3.59 -7.18 9.82
N ASP A 69 -4.74 -7.77 10.17
CA ASP A 69 -4.90 -9.21 10.24
C ASP A 69 -4.86 -9.73 8.80
N GLU A 70 -3.92 -10.64 8.52
CA GLU A 70 -3.83 -11.48 7.33
C GLU A 70 -4.11 -10.81 5.96
N LYS A 71 -3.11 -10.80 5.08
CA LYS A 71 -3.22 -10.17 3.75
C LYS A 71 -3.28 -11.20 2.64
N ARG A 72 -4.23 -11.03 1.73
CA ARG A 72 -4.26 -11.81 0.49
C ARG A 72 -3.23 -11.26 -0.49
N VAL A 73 -2.21 -12.05 -0.79
CA VAL A 73 -1.08 -11.68 -1.65
C VAL A 73 -1.03 -12.63 -2.84
N LYS A 74 -0.93 -12.06 -4.04
CA LYS A 74 -0.64 -12.81 -5.25
C LYS A 74 0.84 -12.62 -5.59
N TYR A 75 1.58 -13.69 -5.78
CA TYR A 75 3.03 -13.61 -5.96
C TYR A 75 3.59 -14.78 -6.77
N THR A 76 4.85 -14.66 -7.18
CA THR A 76 5.65 -15.74 -7.77
C THR A 76 6.90 -15.99 -6.95
N LYS A 77 7.39 -17.24 -6.94
CA LYS A 77 8.68 -17.62 -6.35
C LYS A 77 9.30 -18.79 -7.13
N ASN A 78 10.61 -19.00 -6.97
CA ASN A 78 11.25 -20.15 -7.58
C ASN A 78 10.96 -21.42 -6.77
N ALA A 79 10.59 -22.49 -7.45
CA ALA A 79 10.58 -23.84 -6.91
C ALA A 79 12.00 -24.41 -6.77
N LEU A 80 12.11 -25.53 -6.07
CA LEU A 80 13.37 -26.27 -5.90
C LEU A 80 13.99 -26.72 -7.23
N ASP A 81 13.16 -26.92 -8.25
CA ASP A 81 13.57 -27.29 -9.60
C ASP A 81 13.87 -26.09 -10.51
N THR A 82 13.97 -24.87 -9.94
CA THR A 82 14.19 -23.59 -10.64
C THR A 82 13.05 -23.13 -11.54
N SER A 83 11.92 -23.84 -11.57
CA SER A 83 10.70 -23.33 -12.20
C SER A 83 10.11 -22.18 -11.39
N VAL A 84 9.25 -21.37 -12.02
CA VAL A 84 8.56 -20.26 -11.36
C VAL A 84 7.14 -20.71 -11.03
N GLU A 85 6.78 -20.64 -9.76
CA GLU A 85 5.44 -20.96 -9.29
C GLU A 85 4.63 -19.70 -8.99
N GLU A 86 3.36 -19.70 -9.37
CA GLU A 86 2.40 -18.66 -9.04
C GLU A 86 1.55 -19.07 -7.83
N HIS A 87 1.37 -18.15 -6.89
CA HIS A 87 0.65 -18.32 -5.63
C HIS A 87 -0.39 -17.20 -5.46
N ASP A 88 -1.58 -17.54 -4.96
CA ASP A 88 -2.63 -16.61 -4.53
C ASP A 88 -3.17 -17.09 -3.19
N GLU A 89 -2.64 -16.54 -2.10
CA GLU A 89 -2.89 -17.03 -0.75
C GLU A 89 -3.02 -15.89 0.26
N ILE A 90 -3.60 -16.24 1.41
CA ILE A 90 -3.71 -15.35 2.57
C ILE A 90 -2.47 -15.60 3.44
N LEU A 91 -1.65 -14.57 3.60
CA LEU A 91 -0.43 -14.60 4.40
C LEU A 91 -0.63 -13.86 5.72
N SER A 92 -0.19 -14.47 6.82
CA SER A 92 0.04 -13.73 8.06
C SER A 92 1.17 -12.71 7.87
N ASN A 93 1.29 -11.75 8.78
CA ASN A 93 2.37 -10.76 8.73
C ASN A 93 3.74 -11.43 8.86
N GLU A 94 3.86 -12.46 9.71
CA GLU A 94 5.08 -13.25 9.86
C GLU A 94 5.41 -13.99 8.57
N ALA A 95 4.44 -14.68 7.97
CA ALA A 95 4.64 -15.40 6.72
C ALA A 95 5.05 -14.45 5.58
N PHE A 96 4.47 -13.26 5.51
CA PHE A 96 4.86 -12.24 4.55
C PHE A 96 6.30 -11.78 4.76
N ILE A 97 6.71 -11.48 6.00
CA ILE A 97 8.08 -11.05 6.32
C ILE A 97 9.09 -12.16 6.01
N GLU A 98 8.77 -13.43 6.27
CA GLU A 98 9.64 -14.54 5.88
C GLU A 98 9.80 -14.62 4.35
N ASN A 99 8.72 -14.42 3.58
CA ASN A 99 8.80 -14.35 2.12
C ASN A 99 9.64 -13.16 1.62
N LEU A 100 9.69 -12.02 2.34
CA LEU A 100 10.55 -10.89 1.96
C LEU A 100 12.06 -11.23 1.97
N LYS A 101 12.47 -12.25 2.74
CA LYS A 101 13.86 -12.72 2.78
C LYS A 101 14.23 -13.56 1.55
N ASP A 102 13.24 -14.07 0.82
CA ASP A 102 13.45 -14.81 -0.42
C ASP A 102 13.61 -13.83 -1.59
N SER A 103 14.80 -13.78 -2.18
CA SER A 103 15.10 -12.93 -3.34
C SER A 103 14.26 -13.23 -4.59
N THR A 104 13.65 -14.42 -4.66
CA THR A 104 12.83 -14.87 -5.79
C THR A 104 11.35 -14.51 -5.61
N PHE A 105 10.97 -14.06 -4.42
CA PHE A 105 9.61 -13.63 -4.11
C PHE A 105 9.25 -12.35 -4.87
N ASN A 106 8.24 -12.42 -5.72
CA ASN A 106 7.78 -11.31 -6.55
C ASN A 106 6.27 -11.16 -6.50
N ILE A 107 5.80 -10.07 -5.90
CA ILE A 107 4.39 -9.70 -5.82
C ILE A 107 3.88 -9.34 -7.23
N ILE A 108 2.71 -9.86 -7.60
CA ILE A 108 2.04 -9.62 -8.88
C ILE A 108 0.59 -9.13 -8.64
N PHE A 109 0.02 -8.38 -9.59
CA PHE A 109 -1.27 -7.70 -9.43
C PHE A 109 -2.38 -8.29 -10.29
#